data_AF-A0A849F1W3-F1
#
_entry.id   AF-A0A849F1W3-F1
#
_cell.length_a   1.000
_cell.length_b   1.000
_cell.length_c   1.000
_cell.angle_alpha   90.00
_cell.angle_beta   90.00
_cell.angle_gamma   90.00
#
_symmetry.space_group_name_H-M   'P 1'
#
loop_
_entity.id
_entity.type
_entity.pdbx_description
1 polymer ?
#
loop_
_entity_poly.entity_id
_entity_poly.type
_entity_poly.pdbx_seq_one_letter_code
_entity_poly.pdbx_strand_id
1 'polypeptide(L)'
;DGDLDFAAISYFPKYNKEFFVFRENLGNNWFMPKIVKDVNIGRWMTMDSFDYDDDGDLDLVLGSYDWEQNSVSKEDIVPLVYLRNTLIE
;
A
#
# COMPACT_ATOMS: atom_id res chain seq x y z
N ASP A 1 5.94 11.88 -11.37
CA ASP A 1 5.74 12.98 -12.36
C ASP A 1 5.94 14.38 -11.73
N GLY A 2 6.57 14.46 -10.55
CA GLY A 2 6.86 15.71 -9.86
C GLY A 2 5.68 16.32 -9.10
N ASP A 3 4.53 15.65 -9.04
CA ASP A 3 3.39 16.09 -8.25
C ASP A 3 3.15 15.20 -7.01
N LEU A 4 2.19 15.63 -6.17
CA LEU A 4 1.86 14.92 -4.93
C LEU A 4 0.71 13.94 -5.18
N ASP A 5 1.03 12.65 -5.08
CA ASP A 5 0.08 11.54 -4.97
C ASP A 5 -0.31 11.25 -3.52
N PHE A 6 -1.26 10.33 -3.32
CA PHE A 6 -1.48 9.80 -1.97
C PHE A 6 -1.83 8.31 -1.94
N ALA A 7 -1.40 7.67 -0.85
CA ALA A 7 -1.80 6.34 -0.45
C ALA A 7 -2.49 6.37 0.92
N ALA A 8 -3.39 5.43 1.16
CA ALA A 8 -4.02 5.25 2.47
C ALA A 8 -4.21 3.77 2.79
N ILE A 9 -4.02 3.43 4.07
CA ILE A 9 -4.32 2.10 4.61
C ILE A 9 -5.58 2.15 5.48
N SER A 10 -6.33 1.06 5.47
CA SER A 10 -7.46 0.85 6.38
C SER A 10 -7.24 -0.44 7.15
N TYR A 11 -7.01 -0.32 8.45
CA TYR A 11 -6.80 -1.46 9.32
C TYR A 11 -8.12 -2.22 9.61
N PHE A 12 -9.26 -1.53 9.56
CA PHE A 12 -10.60 -2.08 9.78
C PHE A 12 -11.53 -1.79 8.59
N PRO A 13 -11.31 -2.39 7.39
CA PRO A 13 -12.14 -2.09 6.24
C PRO A 13 -13.53 -2.70 6.39
N LYS A 14 -14.56 -1.93 6.01
CA LYS A 14 -15.95 -2.40 6.00
C LYS A 14 -16.30 -2.93 4.61
N TYR A 15 -16.74 -4.18 4.54
CA TYR A 15 -17.36 -4.86 3.38
C TYR A 15 -16.53 -5.06 2.09
N ASN A 16 -15.59 -4.18 1.73
CA ASN A 16 -14.99 -4.17 0.38
C ASN A 16 -13.49 -4.53 0.32
N LYS A 17 -12.88 -4.97 1.44
CA LYS A 17 -11.46 -5.40 1.52
C LYS A 17 -10.43 -4.43 0.91
N GLU A 18 -10.73 -3.13 0.78
CA GLU A 18 -9.72 -2.15 0.39
C GLU A 18 -8.85 -1.82 1.62
N PHE A 19 -7.90 -2.71 1.92
CA PHE A 19 -6.93 -2.50 3.01
C PHE A 19 -5.91 -1.42 2.64
N PHE A 20 -5.73 -1.17 1.35
CA PHE A 20 -4.85 -0.17 0.80
C PHE A 20 -5.50 0.48 -0.43
N VAL A 21 -5.28 1.77 -0.59
CA VAL A 21 -5.65 2.53 -1.79
C VAL A 21 -4.50 3.43 -2.21
N PHE A 22 -4.27 3.53 -3.52
CA PHE A 22 -3.40 4.54 -4.13
C PHE A 22 -4.22 5.43 -5.06
N ARG A 23 -3.85 6.70 -5.11
CA ARG A 23 -4.53 7.74 -5.87
C ARG A 23 -3.48 8.60 -6.56
N GLU A 24 -3.44 8.48 -7.89
CA GLU A 24 -2.58 9.30 -8.75
C GLU A 24 -3.23 10.67 -8.95
N ASN A 25 -2.49 11.73 -8.73
CA ASN A 25 -2.89 13.09 -9.08
C ASN A 25 -2.67 13.31 -10.57
N LEU A 26 -3.70 13.78 -11.27
CA LEU A 26 -3.65 14.09 -12.70
C LEU A 26 -3.57 15.61 -12.94
N GLY A 27 -3.11 16.34 -11.93
CA GLY A 27 -3.06 17.79 -11.88
C GLY A 27 -4.29 18.45 -11.25
N ASN A 28 -4.11 19.68 -10.77
CA ASN A 28 -5.14 20.49 -10.11
C ASN A 28 -5.81 19.79 -8.91
N ASN A 29 -5.09 18.91 -8.21
CA ASN A 29 -5.63 18.07 -7.12
C ASN A 29 -6.78 17.16 -7.58
N TRP A 30 -6.76 16.72 -8.84
CA TRP A 30 -7.71 15.75 -9.36
C TRP A 30 -7.12 14.35 -9.27
N PHE A 31 -7.69 13.51 -8.41
CA PHE A 31 -7.12 12.21 -8.08
C PHE A 31 -7.89 11.04 -8.68
N MET A 32 -7.20 10.11 -9.34
CA MET A 32 -7.78 8.90 -9.90
C MET A 32 -7.27 7.62 -9.21
N PRO A 33 -8.14 6.62 -8.98
CA PRO A 33 -7.74 5.35 -8.40
C PRO A 33 -6.81 4.59 -9.34
N LYS A 34 -5.66 4.15 -8.83
CA LYS A 34 -4.87 3.08 -9.45
C LYS A 34 -5.15 1.77 -8.73
N ILE A 35 -5.19 0.70 -9.52
CA ILE A 35 -5.31 -0.65 -9.01
C ILE A 35 -3.91 -1.12 -8.64
N VAL A 36 -3.67 -1.35 -7.34
CA VAL A 36 -2.48 -2.05 -6.86
C VAL A 36 -2.86 -3.50 -6.61
N LYS A 37 -2.20 -4.41 -7.33
CA LYS A 37 -2.48 -5.85 -7.24
C LYS A 37 -1.89 -6.43 -5.96
N ASP A 38 -2.48 -7.53 -5.51
CA ASP A 38 -1.95 -8.36 -4.41
C ASP A 38 -1.74 -7.64 -3.06
N VAL A 39 -2.30 -6.44 -2.89
CA VAL A 39 -2.22 -5.67 -1.65
C VAL A 39 -3.34 -6.00 -0.67
N ASN A 40 -4.33 -6.81 -1.07
CA ASN A 40 -5.44 -7.23 -0.19
C ASN A 40 -5.18 -8.58 0.51
N ILE A 41 -3.90 -8.95 0.65
CA ILE A 41 -3.45 -10.21 1.27
C ILE A 41 -3.16 -10.08 2.77
N GLY A 42 -3.17 -8.85 3.32
CA GLY A 42 -2.85 -8.60 4.72
C GLY A 42 -3.73 -7.52 5.35
N ARG A 43 -3.66 -7.42 6.69
CA ARG A 43 -4.23 -6.31 7.47
C ARG A 43 -3.12 -5.30 7.77
N TRP A 44 -3.04 -4.25 6.96
CA TRP A 44 -1.98 -3.24 7.08
C TRP A 44 -2.24 -2.27 8.24
N MET A 45 -1.26 -2.13 9.11
CA MET A 45 -1.30 -1.26 10.29
C MET A 45 -0.34 -0.08 10.17
N THR A 46 0.81 -0.28 9.55
CA THR A 46 1.84 0.75 9.38
C THR A 46 2.19 0.92 7.91
N MET A 47 2.62 2.12 7.54
CA MET A 47 3.11 2.46 6.21
C MET A 47 4.29 3.42 6.36
N ASP A 48 5.32 3.22 5.54
CA ASP A 48 6.45 4.14 5.39
C ASP A 48 6.79 4.31 3.90
N SER A 49 7.50 5.39 3.57
CA SER A 49 7.89 5.73 2.19
C SER A 49 9.36 6.11 2.12
N PHE A 50 10.09 5.49 1.20
CA PHE A 50 11.49 5.80 0.92
C PHE A 50 11.91 5.19 -0.43
N ASP A 51 12.95 5.75 -1.04
CA ASP A 51 13.59 5.21 -2.24
C ASP A 51 14.37 3.94 -1.85
N TYR A 52 13.75 2.77 -2.01
CA TYR A 52 14.33 1.50 -1.55
C TYR A 52 15.30 0.90 -2.57
N ASP A 53 15.01 1.07 -3.86
CA ASP A 53 15.80 0.49 -4.94
C ASP A 53 16.78 1.48 -5.61
N ASP A 54 16.88 2.71 -5.08
CA ASP A 54 17.82 3.77 -5.48
C ASP A 54 17.59 4.22 -6.94
N ASP A 55 16.33 4.22 -7.37
CA ASP A 55 15.93 4.66 -8.72
C ASP A 55 15.41 6.11 -8.76
N GLY A 56 15.35 6.78 -7.61
CA GLY A 56 15.07 8.21 -7.47
C GLY A 56 13.60 8.53 -7.23
N ASP A 57 12.72 7.52 -7.16
CA ASP A 57 11.32 7.69 -6.78
C ASP A 57 11.02 7.11 -5.39
N LEU A 58 9.85 7.45 -4.82
CA LEU A 58 9.45 6.95 -3.51
C LEU A 58 8.64 5.67 -3.64
N ASP A 59 9.16 4.60 -3.05
CA ASP A 59 8.42 3.36 -2.83
C ASP A 59 7.61 3.38 -1.53
N LEU A 60 6.73 2.39 -1.35
CA LEU A 60 5.99 2.18 -0.10
C LEU A 60 6.29 0.82 0.52
N VAL A 61 6.34 0.81 1.85
CA VAL A 61 6.38 -0.43 2.65
C VAL A 61 5.19 -0.47 3.59
N LEU A 62 4.46 -1.58 3.56
CA LEU A 62 3.30 -1.84 4.42
C LEU A 62 3.65 -2.90 5.46
N GLY A 63 3.44 -2.59 6.74
CA GLY A 63 3.58 -3.54 7.84
C GLY A 63 2.21 -4.06 8.25
N SER A 64 2.07 -5.39 8.33
CA SER A 64 0.84 -6.00 8.81
C SER A 64 0.87 -6.25 10.31
N TYR A 65 -0.31 -6.25 10.89
CA TYR A 65 -0.51 -6.79 12.22
C TYR A 65 -1.85 -7.50 12.24
N ASP A 66 -1.86 -8.75 12.68
CA ASP A 66 -3.11 -9.48 12.88
C ASP A 66 -3.20 -9.89 14.35
N TRP A 67 -4.27 -9.43 15.01
CA TRP A 67 -4.57 -9.81 16.40
C TRP A 67 -5.17 -11.21 16.46
N GLU A 68 -5.80 -11.71 15.38
CA GLU A 68 -6.43 -13.03 15.30
C GLU A 68 -5.43 -14.12 14.89
N GLN A 69 -4.24 -14.15 15.49
CA GLN A 69 -3.20 -15.15 15.18
C GLN A 69 -3.63 -16.60 15.47
N ASN A 70 -4.78 -16.81 16.10
CA ASN A 70 -5.36 -18.13 16.35
C ASN A 70 -6.22 -18.66 15.20
N SER A 71 -6.51 -17.85 14.18
CA SER A 71 -7.42 -18.20 13.06
C SER A 71 -6.71 -18.35 11.71
N VAL A 72 -5.42 -18.00 11.62
CA VAL A 72 -4.62 -18.00 10.40
C VAL A 72 -3.35 -18.82 10.64
N SER A 73 -2.97 -19.70 9.71
CA SER A 73 -1.72 -20.44 9.82
C SER A 73 -0.55 -19.47 9.80
N LYS A 74 0.50 -19.73 10.58
CA LYS A 74 1.68 -18.84 10.65
C LYS A 74 2.31 -18.64 9.26
N GLU A 75 2.21 -19.64 8.40
CA GLU A 75 2.69 -19.65 7.02
C GLU A 75 1.90 -18.71 6.10
N ASP A 76 0.66 -18.37 6.45
CA ASP A 76 -0.21 -17.48 5.67
C ASP A 76 -0.10 -16.01 6.12
N ILE A 77 0.69 -15.73 7.16
CA ILE A 77 0.93 -14.36 7.63
C ILE A 77 1.91 -13.68 6.68
N VAL A 78 1.47 -12.59 6.06
CA VAL A 78 2.32 -11.68 5.28
C VAL A 78 2.73 -10.53 6.20
N PRO A 79 3.93 -10.55 6.81
CA PRO A 79 4.32 -9.54 7.80
C PRO A 79 4.57 -8.16 7.16
N LEU A 80 5.01 -8.15 5.90
CA LEU A 80 5.43 -6.96 5.20
C LEU A 80 5.18 -7.11 3.69
N VAL A 81 4.76 -6.02 3.06
CA VAL A 81 4.71 -5.88 1.60
C VAL A 81 5.52 -4.66 1.20
N TYR A 82 6.28 -4.80 0.12
CA TYR A 82 6.97 -3.73 -0.57
C TYR A 82 6.23 -3.44 -1.87
N LEU A 83 5.87 -2.17 -2.09
CA LEU A 83 5.21 -1.68 -3.28
C LEU A 83 6.18 -0.78 -4.03
N ARG A 84 6.71 -1.32 -5.14
CA ARG A 84 7.58 -0.58 -6.02
C ARG A 84 6.79 0.44 -6.85
N ASN A 85 7.24 1.68 -6.89
CA ASN A 85 6.79 2.63 -7.89
C ASN A 85 7.55 2.40 -9.21
N THR A 86 6.81 2.41 -10.32
CA THR A 86 7.37 2.14 -11.66
C THR A 86 7.06 3.27 -12.62
N LEU A 87 6.65 4.43 -12.11
CA LEU A 87 6.45 5.63 -12.91
C LEU A 87 7.83 6.15 -13.32
N ILE A 88 8.32 5.65 -14.45
CA ILE A 88 9.49 6.19 -15.13
C ILE A 88 9.18 7.64 -15.50
N GLU A 89 10.02 8.58 -15.07
CA GLU A 89 10.00 9.98 -15.53
C GLU A 89 10.20 10.12 -17.06
#